data_AF-A0A938BUB7-F1
#
_entry.id   AF-A0A938BUB7-F1
#
_cell.length_a   1.000
_cell.length_b   1.000
_cell.length_c   1.000
_cell.angle_alpha   90.00
_cell.angle_beta   90.00
_cell.angle_gamma   90.00
#
_symmetry.space_group_name_H-M   'P 1'
#
loop_
_entity.id
_entity.type
_entity.pdbx_description
1 polymer ?
#
loop_
_entity_poly.entity_id
_entity_poly.type
_entity_poly.pdbx_seq_one_letter_code
_entity_poly.pdbx_strand_id
1 'polypeptide(L)'
;MIWHYRCPQCANAREAAWDDITHEMVCPDCGSAHYPPTPGQDHAAFVDGESWPSEMEDEVVAQHGSACAVPGCYREHTTLVPRLPYAKGGRSSVENLMPACAEHASSRGQGEYNEWLARFAKKAPDIATSTITITATDQCEMPAQMFGQIVGVHPVAGQISLPGPFPSGTRLVFAAPLVPGPANRLVFYYEWGLDPGESCRVILGSWPRTGMPAFTEGFGSTKGYTTNDHRAGACQENSALLEMVLPDSKDELWVAAVWVQAQSEGAIITNYYLAAVVDQPETDAF
;
A
#
# COMPACT_ATOMS: atom_id res chain seq x y z
N MET A 1 -2.35 23.87 -20.10
CA MET A 1 -2.80 23.54 -18.73
C MET A 1 -2.09 24.50 -17.77
N ILE A 2 -2.79 25.07 -16.79
CA ILE A 2 -2.19 26.02 -15.83
C ILE A 2 -1.95 25.28 -14.52
N TRP A 3 -0.72 25.34 -14.03
CA TRP A 3 -0.25 24.79 -12.77
C TRP A 3 -0.28 25.85 -11.68
N HIS A 4 -1.10 25.63 -10.66
CA HIS A 4 -1.25 26.52 -9.51
C HIS A 4 -0.52 25.95 -8.31
N TYR A 5 0.40 26.73 -7.74
CA TYR A 5 1.27 26.28 -6.66
C TYR A 5 1.57 27.43 -5.68
N ARG A 6 2.28 27.15 -4.58
CA ARG A 6 2.78 28.18 -3.66
C ARG A 6 4.27 28.42 -3.87
N CYS A 7 4.68 29.69 -3.97
CA CYS A 7 6.10 30.01 -4.06
C CYS A 7 6.86 29.40 -2.87
N PRO A 8 7.94 28.63 -3.09
CA PRO A 8 8.67 27.95 -2.01
C PRO A 8 9.36 28.91 -1.04
N GLN A 9 9.52 30.18 -1.41
CA GLN A 9 10.19 31.20 -0.59
C GLN A 9 9.22 32.05 0.24
N CYS A 10 8.07 32.42 -0.33
CA CYS A 10 7.13 33.34 0.35
C CYS A 10 5.71 32.79 0.52
N ALA A 11 5.45 31.55 0.08
CA ALA A 11 4.16 30.85 0.15
C ALA A 11 2.97 31.50 -0.57
N ASN A 12 3.18 32.64 -1.26
CA ASN A 12 2.14 33.28 -2.07
C ASN A 12 1.78 32.41 -3.28
N ALA A 13 0.51 32.46 -3.67
CA ALA A 13 -0.02 31.71 -4.80
C ALA A 13 0.65 32.14 -6.11
N ARG A 14 0.94 31.16 -6.96
CA ARG A 14 1.57 31.31 -8.26
C ARG A 14 0.90 30.41 -9.28
N GLU A 15 1.04 30.83 -10.52
CA GLU A 15 0.60 30.08 -11.68
C GLU A 15 1.75 30.00 -12.69
N ALA A 16 1.85 28.86 -13.36
CA ALA A 16 2.76 28.63 -14.49
C ALA A 16 2.02 27.82 -15.55
N ALA A 17 2.38 27.98 -16.83
CA ALA A 17 1.96 26.98 -17.81
C ALA A 17 2.64 25.65 -17.49
N TRP A 18 1.95 24.53 -17.71
CA TRP A 18 2.54 23.21 -17.44
C TRP A 18 3.86 22.98 -18.18
N ASP A 19 3.94 23.42 -19.43
CA ASP A 19 5.16 23.30 -20.25
C ASP A 19 6.32 24.18 -19.72
N ASP A 20 6.04 25.11 -18.82
CA ASP A 20 7.01 26.03 -18.22
C ASP A 20 7.50 25.56 -16.85
N ILE A 21 6.99 24.46 -16.27
CA ILE A 21 7.37 24.03 -14.91
C ILE A 21 8.84 23.62 -14.80
N THR A 22 9.49 23.27 -15.92
CA THR A 22 10.92 22.95 -15.98
C THR A 22 11.81 24.17 -16.14
N HIS A 23 11.24 25.38 -16.22
CA HIS A 23 11.99 26.62 -16.38
C HIS A 23 12.05 27.39 -15.06
N GLU A 24 13.19 28.06 -14.85
CA GLU A 24 13.34 28.95 -13.70
C GLU A 24 12.47 30.20 -13.88
N MET A 25 11.77 30.58 -12.82
CA MET A 25 10.90 31.74 -12.79
C MET A 25 11.23 32.66 -11.62
N VAL A 26 11.01 33.96 -11.80
CA VAL A 26 11.18 34.96 -10.73
C VAL A 26 9.84 35.23 -10.08
N CYS A 27 9.78 35.04 -8.77
CA CYS A 27 8.59 35.32 -7.97
C CYS A 27 8.28 36.83 -7.93
N PRO A 28 7.11 37.32 -8.40
CA PRO A 28 6.82 38.76 -8.42
C PRO A 28 6.70 39.40 -7.03
N ASP A 29 6.31 38.64 -5.99
CA ASP A 29 6.16 39.23 -4.65
C ASP A 29 7.46 39.27 -3.83
N CYS A 30 8.36 38.29 -3.97
CA CYS A 30 9.60 38.24 -3.18
C CYS A 30 10.89 38.41 -3.99
N GLY A 31 10.80 38.43 -5.32
CA GLY A 31 11.95 38.58 -6.22
C GLY A 31 12.87 37.36 -6.33
N SER A 32 12.61 36.29 -5.57
CA SER A 32 13.44 35.08 -5.62
C SER A 32 13.19 34.24 -6.88
N ALA A 33 14.27 33.83 -7.53
CA ALA A 33 14.24 32.81 -8.58
C ALA A 33 13.93 31.43 -7.97
N HIS A 34 13.08 30.65 -8.64
CA HIS A 34 12.73 29.29 -8.26
C HIS A 34 12.15 28.54 -9.46
N TYR A 35 12.16 27.20 -9.38
CA TYR A 35 11.39 26.35 -10.26
C TYR A 35 10.01 26.10 -9.63
N PRO A 36 8.91 26.09 -10.41
CA PRO A 36 7.64 25.56 -9.93
C PRO A 36 7.82 24.13 -9.40
N PRO A 37 7.22 23.76 -8.24
CA PRO A 37 7.31 22.42 -7.71
C PRO A 37 6.59 21.44 -8.63
N THR A 38 7.14 20.25 -8.77
CA THR A 38 6.50 19.13 -9.46
C THR A 38 5.38 18.51 -8.62
N PRO A 39 4.47 17.70 -9.19
CA PRO A 39 3.43 16.99 -8.43
C PRO A 39 3.96 16.17 -7.26
N GLY A 40 5.15 15.56 -7.38
CA GLY A 40 5.79 14.81 -6.29
C GLY A 40 6.52 15.67 -5.24
N GLN A 41 6.58 16.99 -5.43
CA GLN A 41 7.16 17.93 -4.46
C GLN A 41 6.09 18.73 -3.71
N ASP A 42 4.96 19.05 -4.35
CA ASP A 42 3.82 19.75 -3.76
C ASP A 42 2.52 19.08 -4.19
N HIS A 43 2.00 18.19 -3.34
CA HIS A 43 0.81 17.39 -3.66
C HIS A 43 -0.49 18.22 -3.61
N ALA A 44 -0.44 19.41 -3.01
CA ALA A 44 -1.57 20.34 -2.89
C ALA A 44 -1.65 21.31 -4.08
N ALA A 45 -0.55 21.48 -4.82
CA ALA A 45 -0.56 22.17 -6.11
C ALA A 45 -1.46 21.43 -7.11
N PHE A 46 -2.07 22.19 -8.02
CA PHE A 46 -3.16 21.67 -8.84
C PHE A 46 -3.18 22.24 -10.24
N VAL A 47 -3.83 21.53 -11.15
CA VAL A 47 -4.12 22.00 -12.49
C VAL A 47 -5.59 22.41 -12.64
N ASP A 48 -5.83 23.42 -13.48
CA ASP A 48 -7.20 23.81 -13.85
C ASP A 48 -7.86 22.78 -14.78
N GLY A 49 -9.15 22.53 -14.55
CA GLY A 49 -9.96 21.61 -15.37
C GLY A 49 -9.86 20.15 -14.93
N GLU A 50 -10.56 19.27 -15.63
CA GLU A 50 -10.70 17.83 -15.31
C GLU A 50 -9.56 16.95 -15.84
N SER A 51 -8.68 17.50 -16.67
CA SER A 51 -7.51 16.80 -17.20
C SER A 51 -6.29 17.02 -16.32
N TRP A 52 -5.46 15.99 -16.16
CA TRP A 52 -4.18 16.04 -15.45
C TRP A 52 -3.03 15.60 -16.38
N PRO A 53 -1.78 16.00 -16.08
CA PRO A 53 -0.60 15.51 -16.77
C PRO A 53 -0.22 14.12 -16.26
N SER A 54 0.49 13.33 -17.07
CA SER A 54 0.90 11.96 -16.73
C SER A 54 1.71 11.88 -15.43
N GLU A 55 2.55 12.88 -15.16
CA GLU A 55 3.40 12.96 -13.98
C GLU A 55 2.57 13.07 -12.68
N MET A 56 1.37 13.65 -12.76
CA MET A 56 0.44 13.67 -11.63
C MET A 56 -0.19 12.29 -11.40
N GLU A 57 -0.46 11.53 -12.46
CA GLU A 57 -0.99 10.18 -12.37
C GLU A 57 0.04 9.20 -11.81
N ASP A 58 1.28 9.29 -12.26
CA ASP A 58 2.40 8.51 -11.72
C ASP A 58 2.55 8.73 -10.22
N GLU A 59 2.44 9.98 -9.76
CA GLU A 59 2.55 10.33 -8.33
C GLU A 59 1.34 9.82 -7.51
N VAL A 60 0.12 9.95 -8.05
CA VAL A 60 -1.10 9.39 -7.42
C VAL A 60 -0.98 7.88 -7.28
N VAL A 61 -0.47 7.19 -8.31
CA VAL A 61 -0.26 5.74 -8.31
C VAL A 61 0.86 5.34 -7.36
N ALA A 62 1.94 6.13 -7.27
CA ALA A 62 3.02 5.90 -6.32
C ALA A 62 2.52 5.98 -4.87
N GLN A 63 1.60 6.91 -4.56
CA GLN A 63 1.06 7.08 -3.21
C GLN A 63 -0.08 6.13 -2.84
N HIS A 64 -0.96 5.84 -3.79
CA HIS A 64 -2.21 5.12 -3.53
C HIS A 64 -2.24 3.71 -4.12
N GLY A 65 -1.20 3.33 -4.87
CA GLY A 65 -1.13 2.10 -5.64
C GLY A 65 -1.87 2.18 -6.97
N SER A 66 -1.63 1.20 -7.85
CA SER A 66 -2.26 1.14 -9.18
C SER A 66 -3.64 0.49 -9.19
N ALA A 67 -4.15 0.03 -8.04
CA ALA A 67 -5.46 -0.62 -7.95
C ALA A 67 -6.59 0.40 -7.76
N CYS A 68 -7.78 0.06 -8.23
CA CYS A 68 -8.98 0.86 -8.00
C CYS A 68 -9.22 1.07 -6.49
N ALA A 69 -9.46 2.31 -6.10
CA ALA A 69 -9.68 2.70 -4.70
C ALA A 69 -11.02 2.21 -4.10
N VAL A 70 -11.90 1.59 -4.88
CA VAL A 70 -13.16 1.04 -4.37
C VAL A 70 -12.90 -0.26 -3.59
N PRO A 71 -13.34 -0.35 -2.31
CA PRO A 71 -13.16 -1.56 -1.50
C PRO A 71 -13.67 -2.82 -2.19
N GLY A 72 -12.84 -3.87 -2.22
CA GLY A 72 -13.16 -5.14 -2.88
C GLY A 72 -12.97 -5.14 -4.40
N CYS A 73 -12.57 -4.01 -5.01
CA CYS A 73 -12.23 -3.96 -6.43
C CYS A 73 -10.73 -4.12 -6.64
N TYR A 74 -10.32 -5.24 -7.24
CA TYR A 74 -8.92 -5.54 -7.54
C TYR A 74 -8.56 -5.32 -9.00
N ARG A 75 -9.27 -4.45 -9.71
CA ARG A 75 -8.86 -4.06 -11.07
C ARG A 75 -7.80 -2.99 -11.00
N GLU A 76 -6.88 -3.01 -11.96
CA GLU A 76 -5.98 -1.89 -12.20
C GLU A 76 -6.80 -0.64 -12.53
N HIS A 77 -6.31 0.51 -12.08
CA HIS A 77 -6.87 1.79 -12.44
C HIS A 77 -6.69 2.00 -13.95
N THR A 78 -7.65 2.70 -14.54
CA THR A 78 -7.58 3.13 -15.94
C THR A 78 -7.79 4.64 -16.05
N THR A 79 -7.99 5.30 -14.90
CA THR A 79 -8.26 6.72 -14.76
C THR A 79 -8.19 7.09 -13.27
N LEU A 80 -8.27 8.38 -12.98
CA LEU A 80 -8.34 8.92 -11.63
C LEU A 80 -9.71 9.56 -11.39
N VAL A 81 -10.14 9.58 -10.13
CA VAL A 81 -11.36 10.24 -9.70
C VAL A 81 -11.08 11.21 -8.56
N PRO A 82 -11.74 12.38 -8.53
CA PRO A 82 -11.53 13.33 -7.45
C PRO A 82 -12.25 12.93 -6.15
N ARG A 83 -11.59 13.16 -5.01
CA ARG A 83 -12.17 13.06 -3.67
C ARG A 83 -13.24 14.13 -3.49
N LEU A 84 -12.87 15.40 -3.70
CA LEU A 84 -13.80 16.52 -3.79
C LEU A 84 -14.11 16.84 -5.27
N PRO A 85 -15.36 16.72 -5.73
CA PRO A 85 -15.73 17.05 -7.12
C PRO A 85 -15.55 18.54 -7.46
N TYR A 86 -15.33 18.85 -8.74
CA TYR A 86 -15.21 20.22 -9.26
C TYR A 86 -16.41 21.10 -8.93
N ALA A 87 -17.63 20.56 -9.02
CA ALA A 87 -18.86 21.27 -8.70
C ALA A 87 -18.91 21.76 -7.23
N LYS A 88 -18.05 21.22 -6.36
CA LYS A 88 -17.91 21.59 -4.95
C LYS A 88 -16.59 22.32 -4.64
N GLY A 89 -15.89 22.81 -5.66
CA GLY A 89 -14.61 23.51 -5.52
C GLY A 89 -13.39 22.59 -5.45
N GLY A 90 -13.55 21.31 -5.78
CA GLY A 90 -12.44 20.39 -5.98
C GLY A 90 -11.54 20.81 -7.14
N ARG A 91 -10.26 20.44 -7.06
CA ARG A 91 -9.21 20.75 -8.04
C ARG A 91 -8.48 19.46 -8.43
N SER A 92 -7.85 19.41 -9.61
CA SER A 92 -6.98 18.26 -9.97
C SER A 92 -5.63 18.43 -9.30
N SER A 93 -5.44 17.79 -8.16
CA SER A 93 -4.17 17.70 -7.44
C SER A 93 -3.90 16.25 -7.06
N VAL A 94 -2.63 15.92 -6.80
CA VAL A 94 -2.26 14.59 -6.29
C VAL A 94 -3.06 14.26 -5.03
N GLU A 95 -3.18 15.23 -4.11
CA GLU A 95 -4.01 15.04 -2.93
C GLU A 95 -5.47 14.75 -3.29
N ASN A 96 -6.06 15.43 -4.26
CA ASN A 96 -7.49 15.28 -4.51
C ASN A 96 -7.82 14.07 -5.41
N LEU A 97 -6.86 13.41 -6.03
CA LEU A 97 -7.10 12.33 -6.99
C LEU A 97 -6.91 10.94 -6.39
N MET A 98 -7.72 9.98 -6.82
CA MET A 98 -7.65 8.58 -6.39
C MET A 98 -7.73 7.64 -7.61
N PRO A 99 -6.99 6.53 -7.63
CA PRO A 99 -7.04 5.58 -8.74
C PRO A 99 -8.41 4.89 -8.85
N ALA A 100 -8.95 4.75 -10.05
CA ALA A 100 -10.20 4.02 -10.29
C ALA A 100 -10.20 3.26 -11.63
N CYS A 101 -10.83 2.09 -11.65
CA CYS A 101 -11.13 1.41 -12.91
C CYS A 101 -12.30 2.10 -13.62
N ALA A 102 -12.39 1.94 -14.95
CA ALA A 102 -13.40 2.60 -15.80
C ALA A 102 -14.84 2.42 -15.30
N GLU A 103 -15.20 1.21 -14.86
CA GLU A 103 -16.56 0.94 -14.34
C GLU A 103 -16.87 1.78 -13.11
N HIS A 104 -15.99 1.77 -12.11
CA HIS A 104 -16.20 2.52 -10.88
C HIS A 104 -16.11 4.03 -11.11
N ALA A 105 -15.17 4.49 -11.95
CA ALA A 105 -15.06 5.89 -12.33
C ALA A 105 -16.38 6.42 -12.93
N SER A 106 -17.02 5.65 -13.81
CA SER A 106 -18.32 6.02 -14.41
C SER A 106 -19.46 6.18 -13.38
N SER A 107 -19.35 5.51 -12.23
CA SER A 107 -20.33 5.55 -11.15
C SER A 107 -20.12 6.67 -10.11
N ARG A 108 -18.99 7.40 -10.20
CA ARG A 108 -18.55 8.38 -9.20
C ARG A 108 -19.57 9.49 -8.94
N GLY A 109 -20.17 10.01 -10.02
CA GLY A 109 -21.09 11.14 -9.97
C GLY A 109 -20.49 12.38 -9.28
N GLN A 110 -21.35 13.27 -8.77
CA GLN A 110 -20.97 14.54 -8.12
C GLN A 110 -21.10 14.50 -6.58
N GLY A 111 -21.27 13.30 -6.00
CA GLY A 111 -21.45 13.10 -4.55
C GLY A 111 -20.13 13.22 -3.78
N GLU A 112 -20.20 13.14 -2.44
CA GLU A 112 -19.00 13.02 -1.62
C GLU A 112 -18.28 11.68 -1.89
N TYR A 113 -16.94 11.69 -1.86
CA TYR A 113 -16.16 10.48 -2.14
C TYR A 113 -16.43 9.35 -1.16
N ASN A 114 -16.52 9.66 0.14
CA ASN A 114 -16.81 8.66 1.17
C ASN A 114 -18.21 8.06 1.03
N GLU A 115 -19.19 8.86 0.60
CA GLU A 115 -20.53 8.35 0.28
C GLU A 115 -20.50 7.43 -0.93
N TRP A 116 -19.70 7.76 -1.94
CA TRP A 116 -19.49 6.92 -3.11
C TRP A 116 -18.86 5.57 -2.72
N LEU A 117 -17.78 5.56 -1.93
CA LEU A 117 -17.18 4.31 -1.42
C LEU A 117 -18.17 3.49 -0.58
N ALA A 118 -18.95 4.14 0.29
CA ALA A 118 -19.92 3.47 1.15
C ALA A 118 -21.01 2.71 0.38
N ARG A 119 -21.32 3.10 -0.87
CA ARG A 119 -22.28 2.37 -1.72
C ARG A 119 -21.78 0.98 -2.10
N PHE A 120 -20.47 0.80 -2.18
CA PHE A 120 -19.83 -0.48 -2.53
C PHE A 120 -19.54 -1.31 -1.29
N ALA A 121 -19.21 -0.67 -0.16
CA ALA A 121 -19.05 -1.36 1.12
C ALA A 121 -20.31 -2.13 1.55
N LYS A 122 -21.51 -1.60 1.24
CA LYS A 122 -22.80 -2.23 1.57
C LYS A 122 -23.20 -3.42 0.69
N LYS A 123 -22.44 -3.72 -0.38
CA LYS A 123 -22.72 -4.83 -1.30
C LYS A 123 -21.77 -6.02 -1.14
N ALA A 124 -20.78 -5.95 -0.25
CA ALA A 124 -20.05 -7.14 0.14
C ALA A 124 -21.04 -8.12 0.81
N PRO A 125 -21.07 -9.40 0.42
CA PRO A 125 -21.92 -10.38 1.09
C PRO A 125 -21.60 -10.38 2.60
N ASP A 126 -22.61 -10.60 3.44
CA ASP A 126 -22.48 -10.79 4.89
C ASP A 126 -21.55 -11.98 5.18
N ILE A 127 -20.25 -11.73 5.10
CA ILE A 127 -19.21 -12.53 5.73
C ILE A 127 -19.02 -11.82 7.07
N ALA A 128 -19.25 -12.51 8.18
CA ALA A 128 -19.09 -11.98 9.52
C ALA A 128 -17.68 -11.40 9.70
N THR A 129 -17.50 -10.11 9.42
CA THR A 129 -16.27 -9.37 9.63
C THR A 129 -16.24 -8.89 11.07
N SER A 130 -15.38 -9.50 11.88
CA SER A 130 -14.93 -8.90 13.13
C SER A 130 -14.10 -7.66 12.78
N THR A 131 -14.64 -6.47 13.00
CA THR A 131 -13.92 -5.21 12.79
C THR A 131 -12.89 -5.05 13.91
N ILE A 132 -11.60 -5.22 13.59
CA ILE A 132 -10.49 -4.84 14.47
C ILE A 132 -9.94 -3.52 13.93
N THR A 133 -9.97 -2.48 14.76
CA THR A 133 -9.27 -1.22 14.51
C THR A 133 -7.77 -1.49 14.62
N ILE A 134 -7.05 -1.49 13.49
CA ILE A 134 -5.59 -1.63 13.46
C ILE A 134 -5.02 -0.23 13.28
N THR A 135 -4.28 0.25 14.28
CA THR A 135 -3.49 1.47 14.19
C THR A 135 -2.21 1.12 13.43
N ALA A 136 -2.12 1.49 12.16
CA ALA A 136 -0.82 1.52 11.48
C ALA A 136 -0.01 2.66 12.11
N THR A 137 1.11 2.32 12.76
CA THR A 137 2.04 3.30 13.33
C THR A 137 3.17 3.54 12.33
N ASP A 138 3.29 4.79 11.85
CA ASP A 138 4.33 5.28 10.93
C ASP A 138 5.77 5.27 11.53
N GLN A 139 6.08 4.41 12.50
CA GLN A 139 7.30 4.51 13.33
C GLN A 139 8.12 3.23 13.48
N CYS A 140 7.93 2.22 12.62
CA CYS A 140 8.84 1.07 12.62
C CYS A 140 10.05 1.36 11.70
N GLU A 141 11.13 1.91 12.26
CA GLU A 141 12.42 1.98 11.55
C GLU A 141 12.97 0.55 11.40
N MET A 142 13.23 0.12 10.17
CA MET A 142 13.91 -1.15 9.91
C MET A 142 15.28 -1.15 10.58
N PRO A 143 15.68 -2.22 11.29
CA PRO A 143 17.07 -2.41 11.68
C PRO A 143 17.91 -2.53 10.39
N ALA A 144 18.62 -1.47 10.03
CA ALA A 144 19.45 -1.40 8.82
C ALA A 144 20.53 -2.51 8.75
N GLN A 145 20.79 -3.20 9.85
CA GLN A 145 21.78 -4.28 9.98
C GLN A 145 21.25 -5.67 9.58
N MET A 146 19.94 -5.85 9.33
CA MET A 146 19.37 -7.17 9.08
C MET A 146 19.47 -7.67 7.64
N PHE A 147 19.90 -6.83 6.69
CA PHE A 147 19.87 -7.18 5.28
C PHE A 147 21.19 -6.93 4.58
N GLY A 148 21.58 -7.84 3.68
CA GLY A 148 22.77 -7.70 2.82
C GLY A 148 22.64 -6.56 1.80
N GLN A 149 23.29 -6.68 0.63
CA GLN A 149 23.17 -5.69 -0.45
C GLN A 149 21.74 -5.68 -1.04
N ILE A 150 20.85 -4.90 -0.43
CA ILE A 150 19.50 -4.62 -0.94
C ILE A 150 19.56 -3.47 -1.96
N VAL A 151 18.91 -3.62 -3.11
CA VAL A 151 18.75 -2.54 -4.11
C VAL A 151 17.57 -1.63 -3.78
N GLY A 152 16.50 -2.19 -3.20
CA GLY A 152 15.30 -1.46 -2.86
C GLY A 152 14.45 -2.19 -1.83
N VAL A 153 13.85 -1.40 -0.95
CA VAL A 153 12.81 -1.83 -0.01
C VAL A 153 11.56 -1.03 -0.31
N HIS A 154 10.46 -1.72 -0.60
CA HIS A 154 9.18 -1.08 -0.83
C HIS A 154 8.22 -1.45 0.31
N PRO A 155 7.77 -0.48 1.12
CA PRO A 155 6.73 -0.75 2.11
C PRO A 155 5.47 -1.20 1.38
N VAL A 156 4.86 -2.28 1.83
CA VAL A 156 3.66 -2.78 1.17
C VAL A 156 2.42 -2.26 1.87
N ALA A 157 1.65 -1.41 1.19
CA ALA A 157 0.38 -0.89 1.71
C ALA A 157 -0.74 -1.94 1.54
N GLY A 158 -1.56 -2.18 2.57
CA GLY A 158 -2.83 -2.88 2.38
C GLY A 158 -3.52 -3.44 3.62
N GLN A 159 -4.72 -2.93 3.92
CA GLN A 159 -5.75 -3.75 4.57
C GLN A 159 -6.66 -4.31 3.48
N ILE A 160 -6.64 -5.63 3.27
CA ILE A 160 -7.61 -6.33 2.44
C ILE A 160 -8.29 -7.41 3.25
N SER A 161 -9.61 -7.53 3.09
CA SER A 161 -10.36 -8.73 3.46
C SER A 161 -10.16 -9.80 2.39
N LEU A 162 -9.47 -10.88 2.73
CA LEU A 162 -9.39 -12.05 1.84
C LEU A 162 -10.66 -12.91 1.99
N PRO A 163 -11.36 -13.25 0.91
CA PRO A 163 -12.53 -14.11 0.97
C PRO A 163 -12.11 -15.56 1.22
N GLY A 164 -12.63 -16.19 2.27
CA GLY A 164 -12.54 -17.65 2.37
C GLY A 164 -12.79 -18.22 3.77
N PRO A 165 -13.13 -19.52 3.86
CA PRO A 165 -12.92 -20.27 5.09
C PRO A 165 -11.41 -20.50 5.27
N PHE A 166 -10.86 -19.99 6.38
CA PHE A 166 -9.51 -20.31 6.83
C PHE A 166 -9.54 -21.54 7.75
N PRO A 167 -8.41 -22.26 7.91
CA PRO A 167 -8.30 -23.32 8.91
C PRO A 167 -8.70 -22.80 10.30
N SER A 168 -9.34 -23.65 11.12
CA SER A 168 -9.78 -23.26 12.46
C SER A 168 -8.64 -22.66 13.31
N GLY A 169 -8.97 -21.63 14.08
CA GLY A 169 -7.99 -20.88 14.89
C GLY A 169 -7.09 -19.94 14.08
N THR A 170 -7.31 -19.80 12.78
CA THR A 170 -6.54 -18.88 11.92
C THR A 170 -7.29 -17.55 11.75
N ARG A 171 -6.57 -16.45 11.97
CA ARG A 171 -7.04 -15.11 11.61
C ARG A 171 -6.07 -14.45 10.63
N LEU A 172 -6.62 -13.67 9.71
CA LEU A 172 -5.84 -12.77 8.87
C LEU A 172 -5.41 -11.56 9.71
N VAL A 173 -4.11 -11.27 9.72
CA VAL A 173 -3.56 -10.06 10.35
C VAL A 173 -3.45 -8.93 9.33
N PHE A 174 -2.96 -9.27 8.14
CA PHE A 174 -2.67 -8.29 7.09
C PHE A 174 -2.67 -8.97 5.71
N ALA A 175 -3.04 -8.23 4.66
CA ALA A 175 -2.89 -8.67 3.28
C ALA A 175 -2.57 -7.50 2.34
N ALA A 176 -1.49 -7.66 1.59
CA ALA A 176 -0.97 -6.75 0.59
C ALA A 176 -1.22 -7.27 -0.83
N PRO A 177 -1.93 -6.54 -1.70
CA PRO A 177 -2.27 -7.02 -3.05
C PRO A 177 -1.23 -6.73 -4.12
N LEU A 178 -0.27 -5.86 -3.81
CA LEU A 178 0.61 -5.21 -4.78
C LEU A 178 2.06 -5.35 -4.35
N VAL A 179 2.53 -6.58 -4.28
CA VAL A 179 3.96 -6.86 -4.18
C VAL A 179 4.54 -6.78 -5.60
N PRO A 180 5.50 -5.88 -5.87
CA PRO A 180 6.07 -5.68 -7.21
C PRO A 180 6.74 -6.97 -7.73
N GLY A 181 6.52 -7.32 -8.99
CA GLY A 181 7.14 -8.48 -9.64
C GLY A 181 8.67 -8.52 -9.66
N PRO A 182 9.40 -7.38 -9.66
CA PRO A 182 10.85 -7.38 -9.47
C PRO A 182 11.31 -7.83 -8.09
N ALA A 183 10.42 -7.84 -7.08
CA ALA A 183 10.76 -8.32 -5.75
C ALA A 183 10.96 -9.83 -5.76
N ASN A 184 12.12 -10.27 -5.26
CA ASN A 184 12.48 -11.67 -5.16
C ASN A 184 12.43 -12.17 -3.71
N ARG A 185 12.16 -11.29 -2.74
CA ARG A 185 11.99 -11.67 -1.33
C ARG A 185 10.92 -10.82 -0.65
N LEU A 186 10.13 -11.45 0.21
CA LEU A 186 9.26 -10.81 1.18
C LEU A 186 9.87 -10.94 2.57
N VAL A 187 9.82 -9.84 3.31
CA VAL A 187 10.32 -9.76 4.68
C VAL A 187 9.21 -9.21 5.55
N PHE A 188 8.81 -10.00 6.54
CA PHE A 188 7.82 -9.63 7.54
C PHE A 188 8.46 -9.59 8.92
N TYR A 189 8.74 -8.39 9.41
CA TYR A 189 9.15 -8.15 10.79
C TYR A 189 7.91 -7.89 11.63
N TYR A 190 7.86 -8.45 12.83
CA TYR A 190 6.74 -8.23 13.72
C TYR A 190 7.12 -8.41 15.19
N GLU A 191 6.41 -7.68 16.02
CA GLU A 191 6.33 -7.90 17.44
C GLU A 191 5.11 -8.75 17.78
N TRP A 192 5.28 -9.66 18.75
CA TRP A 192 4.25 -10.60 19.13
C TRP A 192 4.04 -10.65 20.64
N GLY A 193 2.83 -10.95 21.07
CA GLY A 193 2.46 -11.19 22.47
C GLY A 193 1.66 -12.48 22.59
N LEU A 194 1.90 -13.24 23.67
CA LEU A 194 1.17 -14.45 24.02
C LEU A 194 0.91 -14.48 25.54
N ASP A 195 -0.23 -15.02 25.93
CA ASP A 195 -0.47 -15.34 27.35
C ASP A 195 0.42 -16.51 27.80
N PRO A 196 0.78 -16.60 29.10
CA PRO A 196 1.64 -17.66 29.61
C PRO A 196 1.09 -19.06 29.31
N GLY A 197 1.93 -19.91 28.69
CA GLY A 197 1.57 -21.29 28.32
C GLY A 197 0.87 -21.42 26.96
N GLU A 198 0.62 -20.32 26.26
CA GLU A 198 0.04 -20.37 24.92
C GLU A 198 1.09 -20.58 23.81
N SER A 199 0.59 -20.98 22.64
CA SER A 199 1.38 -21.09 21.42
C SER A 199 0.60 -20.52 20.24
N CYS A 200 1.32 -19.89 19.32
CA CYS A 200 0.77 -19.43 18.07
C CYS A 200 1.75 -19.73 16.92
N ARG A 201 1.21 -19.72 15.70
CA ARG A 201 1.97 -19.83 14.47
C ARG A 201 1.68 -18.60 13.63
N VAL A 202 2.73 -17.90 13.23
CA VAL A 202 2.65 -16.79 12.26
C VAL A 202 2.99 -17.35 10.89
N ILE A 203 2.15 -17.04 9.90
CA ILE A 203 2.23 -17.58 8.56
C ILE A 203 2.30 -16.40 7.61
N LEU A 204 3.36 -16.31 6.82
CA LEU A 204 3.44 -15.40 5.68
C LEU A 204 3.22 -16.25 4.42
N GLY A 205 2.26 -15.85 3.60
CA GLY A 205 1.93 -16.48 2.32
C GLY A 205 2.06 -15.50 1.17
N SER A 206 2.41 -16.00 -0.02
CA SER A 206 2.38 -15.23 -1.25
C SER A 206 1.96 -16.07 -2.45
N TRP A 207 1.21 -15.45 -3.36
CA TRP A 207 0.71 -16.07 -4.59
C TRP A 207 0.53 -15.02 -5.69
N PRO A 208 0.51 -15.43 -6.96
CA PRO A 208 0.15 -14.54 -8.06
C PRO A 208 -1.23 -13.94 -7.90
N ARG A 209 -1.39 -12.65 -8.20
CA ARG A 209 -2.67 -11.95 -8.09
C ARG A 209 -3.83 -12.62 -8.86
N THR A 210 -3.52 -13.30 -9.95
CA THR A 210 -4.49 -14.00 -10.80
C THR A 210 -4.93 -15.36 -10.25
N GLY A 211 -4.24 -15.90 -9.25
CA GLY A 211 -4.42 -17.28 -8.77
C GLY A 211 -4.50 -17.37 -7.25
N MET A 212 -5.60 -16.89 -6.66
CA MET A 212 -5.83 -17.03 -5.21
C MET A 212 -5.88 -18.51 -4.81
N PRO A 213 -5.03 -18.95 -3.87
CA PRO A 213 -4.99 -20.33 -3.43
C PRO A 213 -6.21 -20.66 -2.55
N ALA A 214 -6.65 -21.90 -2.62
CA ALA A 214 -7.66 -22.43 -1.69
C ALA A 214 -6.99 -22.74 -0.35
N PHE A 215 -7.37 -22.03 0.71
CA PHE A 215 -6.79 -22.20 2.06
C PHE A 215 -7.38 -23.38 2.85
N THR A 216 -8.32 -24.12 2.26
CA THR A 216 -9.07 -25.20 2.92
C THR A 216 -8.21 -26.39 3.31
N GLU A 217 -7.09 -26.62 2.62
CA GLU A 217 -6.19 -27.75 2.87
C GLU A 217 -5.10 -27.45 3.93
N GLY A 218 -5.11 -26.24 4.49
CA GLY A 218 -4.11 -25.78 5.45
C GLY A 218 -2.84 -25.22 4.79
N PHE A 219 -1.94 -24.68 5.62
CA PHE A 219 -0.76 -23.94 5.19
C PHE A 219 0.51 -24.80 5.04
N GLY A 220 0.38 -26.13 5.05
CA GLY A 220 1.50 -27.06 5.29
C GLY A 220 2.14 -27.73 4.07
N SER A 221 1.60 -27.58 2.86
CA SER A 221 2.02 -28.41 1.71
C SER A 221 2.16 -27.67 0.39
N THR A 222 1.88 -26.36 0.36
CA THR A 222 1.84 -25.58 -0.88
C THR A 222 3.08 -24.70 -0.98
N LYS A 223 3.70 -24.62 -2.16
CA LYS A 223 4.74 -23.61 -2.43
C LYS A 223 4.14 -22.21 -2.22
N GLY A 224 4.91 -21.30 -1.62
CA GLY A 224 4.48 -19.92 -1.39
C GLY A 224 4.05 -19.59 0.04
N TYR A 225 4.45 -20.38 1.04
CA TYR A 225 4.25 -20.05 2.47
C TYR A 225 5.55 -20.22 3.26
N THR A 226 5.72 -19.37 4.28
CA THR A 226 6.76 -19.46 5.31
C THR A 226 6.10 -19.29 6.67
N THR A 227 6.58 -19.98 7.69
CA THR A 227 5.92 -20.04 8.99
C THR A 227 6.92 -19.95 10.13
N ASN A 228 6.52 -19.30 11.22
CA ASN A 228 7.27 -19.28 12.47
C ASN A 228 6.34 -19.67 13.63
N ASP A 229 6.80 -20.58 14.47
CA ASP A 229 6.04 -21.11 15.62
C ASP A 229 6.56 -20.47 16.91
N HIS A 230 5.67 -19.82 17.65
CA HIS A 230 5.97 -19.16 18.93
C HIS A 230 5.35 -19.91 20.10
N ARG A 231 6.05 -19.89 21.24
CA ARG A 231 5.58 -20.45 22.51
C ARG A 231 5.98 -19.53 23.64
N ALA A 232 5.02 -19.14 24.48
CA ALA A 232 5.29 -18.25 25.59
C ALA A 232 6.32 -18.86 26.57
N GLY A 233 7.40 -18.12 26.83
CA GLY A 233 8.42 -18.44 27.83
C GLY A 233 8.70 -17.23 28.73
N ALA A 234 9.30 -17.45 29.91
CA ALA A 234 9.43 -16.42 30.95
C ALA A 234 10.32 -15.20 30.61
N CYS A 235 11.08 -15.24 29.49
CA CYS A 235 12.07 -14.21 29.13
C CYS A 235 12.25 -14.07 27.60
N GLN A 236 11.20 -14.13 26.78
CA GLN A 236 11.39 -13.97 25.33
C GLN A 236 11.30 -12.51 24.90
N GLU A 237 12.27 -12.08 24.08
CA GLU A 237 12.16 -10.86 23.30
C GLU A 237 11.02 -11.02 22.30
N ASN A 238 10.08 -10.09 22.34
CA ASN A 238 8.79 -10.17 21.67
C ASN A 238 8.86 -9.74 20.19
N SER A 239 9.93 -10.08 19.46
CA SER A 239 10.03 -9.78 18.04
C SER A 239 10.55 -10.95 17.22
N ALA A 240 10.14 -11.02 15.97
CA ALA A 240 10.52 -12.08 15.05
C ALA A 240 10.52 -11.59 13.59
N LEU A 241 11.23 -12.34 12.76
CA LEU A 241 11.34 -12.12 11.33
C LEU A 241 10.83 -13.34 10.58
N LEU A 242 10.07 -13.11 9.53
CA LEU A 242 9.66 -14.11 8.55
C LEU A 242 10.14 -13.69 7.18
N GLU A 243 10.86 -14.58 6.51
CA GLU A 243 11.35 -14.36 5.16
C GLU A 243 10.79 -15.41 4.20
N MET A 244 10.45 -14.95 3.00
CA MET A 244 10.00 -15.79 1.91
C MET A 244 10.69 -15.35 0.63
N VAL A 245 11.33 -16.30 -0.05
CA VAL A 245 11.83 -16.10 -1.41
C VAL A 245 10.65 -16.22 -2.38
N LEU A 246 10.47 -15.21 -3.23
CA LEU A 246 9.50 -15.21 -4.30
C LEU A 246 10.08 -15.84 -5.56
N PRO A 247 9.26 -16.50 -6.40
CA PRO A 247 9.70 -16.95 -7.71
C PRO A 247 10.13 -15.78 -8.61
N ASP A 248 11.19 -15.96 -9.40
CA ASP A 248 11.60 -14.97 -10.41
C ASP A 248 10.50 -14.78 -11.44
N SER A 249 9.79 -13.64 -11.34
CA SER A 249 8.60 -13.34 -12.14
C SER A 249 8.47 -11.83 -12.34
N LYS A 250 9.37 -11.30 -13.16
CA LYS A 250 9.54 -9.85 -13.40
C LYS A 250 8.26 -9.11 -13.83
N ASP A 251 7.31 -9.83 -14.43
CA ASP A 251 6.09 -9.27 -15.00
C ASP A 251 4.82 -9.58 -14.18
N GLU A 252 4.93 -10.31 -13.07
CA GLU A 252 3.77 -10.78 -12.30
C GLU A 252 3.60 -9.98 -11.00
N LEU A 253 2.36 -9.55 -10.71
CA LEU A 253 2.04 -8.92 -9.43
C LEU A 253 1.65 -9.99 -8.42
N TRP A 254 2.23 -9.88 -7.22
CA TRP A 254 2.02 -10.83 -6.15
C TRP A 254 1.11 -10.26 -5.06
N VAL A 255 0.34 -11.15 -4.45
CA VAL A 255 -0.34 -10.89 -3.18
C VAL A 255 0.51 -11.50 -2.08
N ALA A 256 0.66 -10.78 -0.98
CA ALA A 256 1.23 -11.30 0.26
C ALA A 256 0.19 -11.19 1.37
N ALA A 257 0.16 -12.16 2.28
CA ALA A 257 -0.73 -12.11 3.43
C ALA A 257 -0.09 -12.76 4.64
N VAL A 258 -0.47 -12.25 5.80
CA VAL A 258 -0.01 -12.73 7.09
C VAL A 258 -1.19 -13.22 7.89
N TRP A 259 -1.09 -14.45 8.39
CA TRP A 259 -2.05 -15.03 9.32
C TRP A 259 -1.39 -15.35 10.65
N VAL A 260 -2.22 -15.35 11.69
CA VAL A 260 -1.89 -15.97 12.97
C VAL A 260 -2.84 -17.12 13.20
N GLN A 261 -2.27 -18.30 13.43
CA GLN A 261 -2.99 -19.48 13.88
C GLN A 261 -2.70 -19.71 15.37
N ALA A 262 -3.72 -19.63 16.20
CA ALA A 262 -3.61 -19.81 17.65
C ALA A 262 -4.76 -20.64 18.19
N GLN A 263 -4.56 -21.27 19.35
CA GLN A 263 -5.61 -22.05 20.03
C GLN A 263 -6.62 -21.15 20.77
N SER A 264 -6.22 -19.91 21.07
CA SER A 264 -6.97 -18.91 21.81
C SER A 264 -6.75 -17.50 21.20
N GLU A 265 -7.55 -16.53 21.63
CA GLU A 265 -7.45 -15.14 21.19
C GLU A 265 -6.28 -14.37 21.84
N GLY A 266 -5.55 -14.97 22.79
CA GLY A 266 -4.47 -14.33 23.55
C GLY A 266 -3.22 -14.01 22.73
N ALA A 267 -3.05 -14.64 21.57
CA ALA A 267 -2.01 -14.26 20.63
C ALA A 267 -2.30 -12.88 20.04
N ILE A 268 -1.33 -11.98 19.99
CA ILE A 268 -1.45 -10.68 19.32
C ILE A 268 -0.19 -10.34 18.53
N ILE A 269 -0.36 -9.68 17.38
CA ILE A 269 0.72 -8.99 16.67
C ILE A 269 0.44 -7.50 16.86
N THR A 270 1.42 -6.76 17.38
CA THR A 270 1.23 -5.37 17.81
C THR A 270 1.87 -4.38 16.84
N ASN A 271 3.17 -4.55 16.56
CA ASN A 271 3.92 -3.75 15.61
C ASN A 271 4.42 -4.66 14.51
N TYR A 272 4.26 -4.26 13.24
CA TYR A 272 4.75 -5.07 12.14
C TYR A 272 5.12 -4.22 10.94
N TYR A 273 5.96 -4.79 10.10
CA TYR A 273 6.40 -4.21 8.85
C TYR A 273 6.52 -5.32 7.80
N LEU A 274 5.89 -5.13 6.65
CA LEU A 274 6.07 -5.99 5.48
C LEU A 274 6.80 -5.20 4.39
N ALA A 275 7.92 -5.76 3.93
CA ALA A 275 8.69 -5.26 2.82
C ALA A 275 8.75 -6.26 1.67
N ALA A 276 8.69 -5.71 0.46
CA ALA A 276 9.17 -6.38 -0.74
C ALA A 276 10.61 -5.93 -1.01
N VAL A 277 11.50 -6.90 -1.20
CA VAL A 277 12.95 -6.68 -1.36
C VAL A 277 13.39 -7.17 -2.74
N VAL A 278 14.25 -6.38 -3.38
CA VAL A 278 14.97 -6.73 -4.60
C VAL A 278 16.45 -6.92 -4.24
N ASP A 279 16.93 -8.17 -4.24
CA ASP A 279 18.36 -8.43 -4.06
C ASP A 279 19.16 -8.04 -5.31
N GLN A 280 20.41 -7.60 -5.14
CA GLN A 280 21.32 -7.52 -6.28
C GLN A 280 21.61 -8.93 -6.81
N PRO A 281 21.63 -9.14 -8.14
CA PRO A 281 22.31 -10.30 -8.66
C PRO A 281 23.76 -10.22 -8.18
N GLU A 282 24.26 -11.29 -7.54
CA GLU A 282 25.68 -11.39 -7.21
C GLU A 282 26.45 -11.13 -8.51
N THR A 283 27.12 -9.98 -8.59
CA THR A 283 28.06 -9.73 -9.66
C THR A 283 29.21 -10.67 -9.40
N ASP A 284 29.28 -11.74 -10.20
CA ASP A 284 30.44 -12.63 -10.22
C ASP A 284 31.69 -11.76 -10.24
N ALA A 285 32.42 -11.78 -9.13
CA ALA A 285 33.69 -11.08 -9.00
C ALA A 285 34.68 -11.73 -9.96
N PHE A 286 34.82 -11.14 -11.15
CA PHE A 286 35.89 -11.44 -12.10
C PHE A 286 37.21 -10.81 -11.68
#